data_AF-A0A932PAX2-F1
#
_entry.id   AF-A0A932PAX2-F1
#
_cell.length_a   1.000
_cell.length_b   1.000
_cell.length_c   1.000
_cell.angle_alpha   90.00
_cell.angle_beta   90.00
_cell.angle_gamma   90.00
#
_symmetry.space_group_name_H-M   'P 1'
#
loop_
_entity.id
_entity.type
_entity.pdbx_description
1 polymer ?
#
loop_
_entity_poly.entity_id
_entity_poly.type
_entity_poly.pdbx_seq_one_letter_code
_entity_poly.pdbx_strand_id
1 'polypeptide(L)'
;MGTGSGIGNYGSGQRCPAQECRKDGKHKHRIFIGHGRSKAWKQLRRFIRSLGLVPDEFNEDPVAELRTKERLRAMLDNACFAFLVMTADDQHVDGTHHARENVIREAGLFQERLGFQRAIILLEQGCAEFSNIEGIQQIRFPRGNTLATAVEIHGVLEREGIPTRGGENRA
;
A
#
# COMPACT_ATOMS: atom_id res chain seq x y z
N MET A 1 26.36 28.56 47.42
CA MET A 1 25.02 28.01 47.70
C MET A 1 24.28 27.98 46.39
N GLY A 2 24.16 26.80 45.80
CA GLY A 2 23.66 26.62 44.43
C GLY A 2 22.15 26.60 44.38
N THR A 3 21.60 27.28 43.38
CA THR A 3 20.23 27.08 42.91
C THR A 3 20.33 26.48 41.52
N GLY A 4 20.24 25.15 41.46
CA GLY A 4 19.98 24.44 40.22
C GLY A 4 18.56 24.74 39.78
N SER A 5 18.41 25.31 38.60
CA SER A 5 17.14 25.37 37.88
C SER A 5 17.37 24.75 36.51
N GLY A 6 17.13 23.44 36.43
CA GLY A 6 17.13 22.72 35.18
C GLY A 6 15.70 22.51 34.74
N ILE A 7 15.32 23.01 33.56
CA ILE A 7 14.27 22.41 32.73
C ILE A 7 14.32 23.03 31.34
N GLY A 8 14.53 22.19 30.33
CA GLY A 8 14.49 22.54 28.91
C GLY A 8 14.81 21.34 28.03
N ASN A 9 14.31 20.16 28.39
CA ASN A 9 14.49 18.96 27.59
C ASN A 9 13.45 18.99 26.46
N TYR A 10 13.89 19.33 25.25
CA TYR A 10 13.10 19.21 24.03
C TYR A 10 12.88 17.73 23.74
N GLY A 11 11.81 17.17 24.29
CA GLY A 11 11.40 15.80 24.09
C GLY A 11 9.91 15.72 23.83
N SER A 12 9.53 15.54 22.56
CA SER A 12 8.56 14.53 22.11
C SER A 12 8.14 14.86 20.69
N GLY A 13 8.78 14.20 19.72
CA GLY A 13 8.21 14.07 18.39
C GLY A 13 6.80 13.49 18.52
N GLN A 14 5.81 14.24 18.04
CA GLN A 14 4.44 13.78 17.92
C GLN A 14 4.43 12.51 17.09
N ARG A 15 4.24 11.37 17.77
CA ARG A 15 4.06 10.07 17.12
C ARG A 15 2.78 10.11 16.31
N CYS A 16 2.88 9.76 15.04
CA CYS A 16 1.74 9.61 14.16
C CYS A 16 0.81 8.49 14.69
N PRO A 17 -0.52 8.66 14.64
CA PRO A 17 -1.51 7.75 15.26
C PRO A 17 -1.66 6.39 14.57
N ALA A 18 -0.76 6.02 13.65
CA ALA A 18 -0.73 4.68 13.04
C ALA A 18 -0.11 3.61 13.95
N GLN A 19 0.49 3.98 15.09
CA GLN A 19 1.29 3.06 15.92
C GLN A 19 0.54 2.34 17.06
N GLU A 20 -0.72 2.64 17.32
CA GLU A 20 -1.53 1.82 18.24
C GLU A 20 -2.37 0.85 17.43
N CYS A 21 -1.69 -0.17 16.90
CA CYS A 21 -2.31 -1.38 16.37
C CYS A 21 -3.33 -1.92 17.39
N ARG A 22 -4.60 -1.75 17.04
CA ARG A 22 -5.79 -2.12 17.81
C ARG A 22 -5.66 -3.54 18.39
N LYS A 23 -5.93 -3.66 19.70
CA LYS A 23 -5.72 -4.83 20.57
C LYS A 23 -6.60 -6.06 20.30
N ASP A 24 -7.28 -6.13 19.16
CA ASP A 24 -8.18 -7.23 18.84
C ASP A 24 -7.58 -8.01 17.66
N GLY A 25 -7.05 -9.20 17.92
CA GLY A 25 -6.26 -10.04 17.00
C GLY A 25 -6.94 -10.49 15.69
N LYS A 26 -8.02 -9.84 15.24
CA LYS A 26 -8.80 -10.17 14.04
C LYS A 26 -8.42 -9.36 12.78
N HIS A 27 -7.54 -8.34 12.90
CA HIS A 27 -7.22 -7.41 11.80
C HIS A 27 -5.77 -7.47 11.28
N LYS A 28 -4.92 -8.37 11.79
CA LYS A 28 -3.45 -8.30 11.60
C LYS A 28 -2.90 -8.67 10.20
N HIS A 29 -3.73 -9.04 9.23
CA HIS A 29 -3.25 -9.62 7.96
C HIS A 29 -3.94 -9.10 6.70
N ARG A 30 -4.70 -7.99 6.77
CA ARG A 30 -5.38 -7.46 5.58
C ARG A 30 -4.46 -6.59 4.75
N ILE A 31 -4.27 -6.99 3.50
CA ILE A 31 -3.47 -6.28 2.52
C ILE A 31 -4.40 -5.66 1.49
N PHE A 32 -4.47 -4.34 1.46
CA PHE A 32 -5.25 -3.64 0.43
C PHE A 32 -4.58 -3.81 -0.94
N ILE A 33 -5.38 -4.01 -1.98
CA ILE A 33 -4.93 -4.00 -3.37
C ILE A 33 -5.79 -3.02 -4.16
N GLY A 34 -5.25 -1.84 -4.43
CA GLY A 34 -5.84 -0.88 -5.38
C GLY A 34 -5.33 -1.19 -6.78
N HIS A 35 -6.20 -1.12 -7.78
CA HIS A 35 -5.84 -1.53 -9.13
C HIS A 35 -6.77 -0.89 -10.18
N GLY A 36 -6.27 -0.82 -11.40
CA GLY A 36 -7.06 -0.39 -12.56
C GLY A 36 -7.80 -1.55 -13.24
N ARG A 37 -7.98 -1.45 -14.56
CA ARG A 37 -8.69 -2.41 -15.41
C ARG A 37 -7.87 -3.67 -15.71
N SER A 38 -6.54 -3.55 -15.74
CA SER A 38 -5.66 -4.69 -15.99
C SER A 38 -5.92 -5.84 -15.01
N LYS A 39 -5.72 -7.09 -15.46
CA LYS A 39 -5.85 -8.28 -14.60
C LYS A 39 -4.58 -8.60 -13.82
N ALA A 40 -3.52 -7.79 -13.96
CA ALA A 40 -2.21 -8.03 -13.34
C ALA A 40 -2.28 -8.16 -11.80
N TRP A 41 -3.20 -7.42 -11.16
CA TRP A 41 -3.45 -7.48 -9.71
C TRP A 41 -3.94 -8.85 -9.23
N LYS A 42 -4.55 -9.67 -10.10
CA LYS A 42 -5.06 -11.00 -9.71
C LYS A 42 -3.92 -11.96 -9.35
N GLN A 43 -2.78 -11.81 -10.01
CA GLN A 43 -1.58 -12.59 -9.71
C GLN A 43 -1.05 -12.21 -8.32
N LEU A 44 -0.93 -10.91 -8.04
CA LEU A 44 -0.60 -10.38 -6.71
C LEU A 44 -1.57 -10.90 -5.64
N ARG A 45 -2.89 -10.80 -5.86
CA ARG A 45 -3.91 -11.32 -4.93
C ARG A 45 -3.69 -12.80 -4.60
N ARG A 46 -3.38 -13.62 -5.62
CA ARG A 46 -3.10 -15.05 -5.42
C ARG A 46 -1.82 -15.25 -4.60
N PHE A 47 -0.78 -14.48 -4.90
CA PHE A 47 0.49 -14.53 -4.17
C PHE A 47 0.31 -14.15 -2.70
N ILE A 48 -0.35 -13.02 -2.39
CA ILE A 48 -0.65 -12.59 -1.03
C ILE A 48 -1.43 -13.68 -0.25
N ARG A 49 -2.39 -14.36 -0.88
CA ARG A 49 -3.08 -15.51 -0.26
C ARG A 49 -2.15 -16.68 0.05
N SER A 50 -1.22 -16.98 -0.87
CA SER A 50 -0.25 -18.05 -0.66
C SER A 50 0.69 -17.77 0.52
N LEU A 51 0.93 -16.50 0.84
CA LEU A 51 1.67 -16.07 2.03
C LEU A 51 0.85 -16.18 3.34
N GLY A 52 -0.42 -16.60 3.28
CA GLY A 52 -1.31 -16.68 4.44
C GLY A 52 -1.97 -15.36 4.83
N LEU A 53 -1.83 -14.33 3.98
CA LEU A 53 -2.42 -13.00 4.20
C LEU A 53 -3.81 -12.90 3.54
N VAL A 54 -4.58 -11.90 3.96
CA VAL A 54 -5.95 -11.66 3.48
C VAL A 54 -5.93 -10.46 2.52
N PRO A 55 -5.93 -10.66 1.20
CA PRO A 55 -6.04 -9.53 0.29
C PRO A 55 -7.48 -9.00 0.28
N ASP A 56 -7.61 -7.68 0.29
CA ASP A 56 -8.86 -6.92 0.20
C ASP A 56 -8.74 -5.94 -0.98
N GLU A 57 -9.63 -6.05 -1.95
CA GLU A 57 -9.52 -5.37 -3.25
C GLU A 57 -10.65 -4.36 -3.47
N PHE A 58 -10.33 -3.26 -4.12
CA PHE A 58 -11.34 -2.28 -4.48
C PHE A 58 -11.67 -2.34 -5.96
N ASN A 59 -12.88 -2.83 -6.28
CA ASN A 59 -13.48 -2.61 -7.59
C ASN A 59 -14.44 -1.44 -7.47
N GLU A 60 -14.20 -0.36 -8.22
CA GLU A 60 -15.22 0.67 -8.43
C GLU A 60 -16.32 0.09 -9.31
N ASP A 61 -17.37 -0.47 -8.70
CA ASP A 61 -18.64 -0.68 -9.38
C ASP A 61 -19.39 0.67 -9.48
N PRO A 62 -19.78 1.13 -10.68
CA PRO A 62 -20.34 2.46 -10.89
C PRO A 62 -21.74 2.68 -10.28
N VAL A 63 -22.31 1.69 -9.61
CA VAL A 63 -23.75 1.66 -9.28
C VAL A 63 -24.12 2.48 -8.03
N ALA A 64 -23.16 2.91 -7.17
CA ALA A 64 -23.45 3.84 -6.06
C ALA A 64 -22.21 4.49 -5.40
N GLU A 65 -21.90 5.75 -5.73
CA GLU A 65 -20.74 6.50 -5.21
C GLU A 65 -20.64 6.60 -3.68
N LEU A 66 -21.77 6.70 -2.96
CA LEU A 66 -21.76 6.78 -1.49
C LEU A 66 -21.27 5.48 -0.84
N ARG A 67 -21.76 4.34 -1.35
CA ARG A 67 -21.33 3.01 -0.89
C ARG A 67 -19.86 2.75 -1.21
N THR A 68 -19.38 3.30 -2.33
CA THR A 68 -17.99 3.24 -2.79
C THR A 68 -17.05 3.95 -1.79
N LYS A 69 -17.41 5.15 -1.30
CA LYS A 69 -16.61 5.89 -0.31
C LYS A 69 -16.58 5.24 1.07
N GLU A 70 -17.73 4.77 1.56
CA GLU A 70 -17.83 4.09 2.86
C GLU A 70 -17.04 2.78 2.87
N ARG A 71 -17.14 2.01 1.78
CA ARG A 71 -16.35 0.79 1.59
C ARG A 71 -14.86 1.08 1.59
N LEU A 72 -14.40 2.09 0.84
CA LEU A 72 -12.99 2.46 0.80
C LEU A 72 -12.47 2.88 2.18
N ARG A 73 -13.25 3.64 2.95
CA ARG A 73 -12.92 3.98 4.35
C ARG A 73 -12.82 2.75 5.23
N ALA A 74 -13.76 1.81 5.13
CA ALA A 74 -13.69 0.57 5.88
C ALA A 74 -12.42 -0.24 5.52
N MET A 75 -12.02 -0.25 4.25
CA MET A 75 -10.78 -0.92 3.82
C MET A 75 -9.54 -0.21 4.39
N LEU A 76 -9.50 1.13 4.35
CA LEU A 76 -8.43 1.95 4.95
C LEU A 76 -8.27 1.67 6.45
N ASP A 77 -9.36 1.56 7.19
CA ASP A 77 -9.32 1.31 8.64
C ASP A 77 -8.94 -0.11 9.02
N ASN A 78 -9.05 -1.06 8.09
CA ASN A 78 -8.80 -2.47 8.31
C ASN A 78 -7.47 -2.96 7.73
N ALA A 79 -6.88 -2.23 6.78
CA ALA A 79 -5.62 -2.61 6.14
C ALA A 79 -4.43 -2.38 7.06
N CYS A 80 -3.48 -3.31 7.07
CA CYS A 80 -2.17 -3.13 7.72
C CYS A 80 -1.03 -2.85 6.72
N PHE A 81 -1.32 -3.02 5.43
CA PHE A 81 -0.43 -2.78 4.30
C PHE A 81 -1.26 -2.56 3.04
N ALA A 82 -0.71 -1.88 2.03
CA ALA A 82 -1.35 -1.65 0.75
C ALA A 82 -0.37 -1.82 -0.42
N PHE A 83 -0.85 -2.43 -1.50
CA PHE A 83 -0.19 -2.43 -2.80
C PHE A 83 -1.10 -1.75 -3.83
N LEU A 84 -0.57 -0.76 -4.54
CA LEU A 84 -1.29 -0.05 -5.59
C LEU A 84 -0.72 -0.45 -6.94
N VAL A 85 -1.47 -1.21 -7.71
CA VAL A 85 -1.07 -1.76 -9.01
C VAL A 85 -1.40 -0.75 -10.10
N MET A 86 -0.37 -0.02 -10.52
CA MET A 86 -0.42 0.98 -11.58
C MET A 86 0.00 0.36 -12.90
N THR A 87 -0.96 0.19 -13.81
CA THR A 87 -0.77 -0.34 -15.17
C THR A 87 -1.07 0.73 -16.22
N ALA A 88 -0.55 0.53 -17.44
CA ALA A 88 -0.74 1.41 -18.59
C ALA A 88 -2.18 1.32 -19.16
N ASP A 89 -3.19 1.66 -18.34
CA ASP A 89 -4.61 1.46 -18.62
C ASP A 89 -5.24 2.59 -19.43
N ASP A 90 -4.80 3.83 -19.21
CA ASP A 90 -5.34 5.02 -19.86
C ASP A 90 -4.30 5.61 -20.80
N GLN A 91 -4.66 5.79 -22.08
CA GLN A 91 -3.82 6.50 -23.03
C GLN A 91 -4.22 7.98 -23.03
N HIS A 92 -3.25 8.87 -22.85
CA HIS A 92 -3.43 10.31 -22.91
C HIS A 92 -3.29 10.82 -24.36
N VAL A 93 -3.75 12.05 -24.58
CA VAL A 93 -3.72 12.72 -25.90
C VAL A 93 -2.32 12.89 -26.47
N ASP A 94 -1.30 12.91 -25.62
CA ASP A 94 0.13 13.00 -25.97
C ASP A 94 0.74 11.63 -26.32
N GLY A 95 -0.05 10.56 -26.32
CA GLY A 95 0.37 9.19 -26.62
C GLY A 95 0.99 8.44 -25.43
N THR A 96 1.20 9.11 -24.29
CA THR A 96 1.69 8.47 -23.07
C THR A 96 0.60 7.60 -22.45
N HIS A 97 1.00 6.58 -21.69
CA HIS A 97 0.07 5.65 -21.05
C HIS A 97 0.20 5.78 -19.54
N HIS A 98 -0.91 5.98 -18.85
CA HIS A 98 -0.97 6.29 -17.43
C HIS A 98 -1.77 5.25 -16.66
N ALA A 99 -1.51 5.23 -15.35
CA ALA A 99 -2.38 4.55 -14.41
C ALA A 99 -3.74 5.23 -14.37
N ARG A 100 -4.79 4.45 -14.08
CA ARG A 100 -6.12 5.00 -13.83
C ARG A 100 -6.06 6.02 -12.69
N GLU A 101 -6.74 7.15 -12.87
CA GLU A 101 -6.74 8.24 -11.88
C GLU A 101 -7.23 7.81 -10.48
N ASN A 102 -8.18 6.88 -10.42
CA ASN A 102 -8.70 6.34 -9.16
C ASN A 102 -7.59 5.63 -8.35
N VAL A 103 -6.71 4.86 -9.01
CA VAL A 103 -5.58 4.18 -8.37
C VAL A 103 -4.58 5.19 -7.80
N ILE A 104 -4.32 6.28 -8.53
CA ILE A 104 -3.44 7.36 -8.05
C ILE A 104 -4.05 8.03 -6.82
N ARG A 105 -5.35 8.32 -6.83
CA ARG A 105 -6.07 8.88 -5.69
C ARG A 105 -6.01 7.97 -4.46
N GLU A 106 -6.26 6.68 -4.66
CA GLU A 106 -6.20 5.67 -3.59
C GLU A 106 -4.78 5.51 -3.03
N ALA A 107 -3.75 5.58 -3.88
CA ALA A 107 -2.36 5.57 -3.42
C ALA A 107 -2.09 6.67 -2.40
N GLY A 108 -2.53 7.91 -2.70
CA GLY A 108 -2.41 9.03 -1.77
C GLY A 108 -3.14 8.78 -0.45
N LEU A 109 -4.38 8.28 -0.50
CA LEU A 109 -5.17 7.97 0.71
C LEU A 109 -4.52 6.91 1.60
N PHE A 110 -4.00 5.83 1.01
CA PHE A 110 -3.33 4.78 1.77
C PHE A 110 -1.95 5.22 2.28
N GLN A 111 -1.23 6.06 1.54
CA GLN A 111 0.03 6.63 2.00
C GLN A 111 -0.18 7.61 3.16
N GLU A 112 -1.25 8.41 3.15
CA GLU A 112 -1.64 9.26 4.27
C GLU A 112 -1.98 8.43 5.51
N ARG A 113 -2.69 7.31 5.33
CA ARG A 113 -3.17 6.47 6.43
C ARG A 113 -2.12 5.54 7.02
N LEU A 114 -1.32 4.89 6.18
CA LEU A 114 -0.36 3.83 6.56
C LEU A 114 1.11 4.28 6.53
N GLY A 115 1.40 5.40 5.86
CA GLY A 115 2.75 5.83 5.55
C GLY A 115 3.35 5.17 4.30
N PHE A 116 4.35 5.82 3.72
CA PHE A 116 5.01 5.40 2.48
C PHE A 116 5.69 4.03 2.56
N GLN A 117 6.07 3.57 3.75
CA GLN A 117 6.72 2.26 3.94
C GLN A 117 5.74 1.07 3.83
N ARG A 118 4.43 1.34 3.99
CA ARG A 118 3.37 0.32 4.03
C ARG A 118 2.35 0.45 2.91
N ALA A 119 2.40 1.54 2.13
CA ALA A 119 1.58 1.73 0.94
C ALA A 119 2.49 1.82 -0.30
N ILE A 120 2.73 0.66 -0.91
CA ILE A 120 3.74 0.46 -1.94
C ILE A 120 3.11 0.51 -3.33
N ILE A 121 3.73 1.25 -4.23
CA ILE A 121 3.32 1.32 -5.63
C ILE A 121 3.99 0.17 -6.39
N LEU A 122 3.19 -0.64 -7.08
CA LEU A 122 3.68 -1.55 -8.11
C LEU A 122 3.44 -0.88 -9.46
N LEU A 123 4.51 -0.50 -10.16
CA LEU A 123 4.43 0.24 -11.42
C LEU A 123 4.80 -0.65 -12.61
N GLU A 124 3.87 -0.78 -13.54
CA GLU A 124 4.08 -1.54 -14.77
C GLU A 124 5.08 -0.82 -15.68
N GLN A 125 6.02 -1.58 -16.27
CA GLN A 125 6.88 -1.04 -17.31
C GLN A 125 6.06 -0.53 -18.51
N GLY A 126 6.33 0.70 -18.92
CA GLY A 126 5.57 1.39 -19.97
C GLY A 126 4.36 2.17 -19.47
N CYS A 127 4.06 2.12 -18.16
CA CYS A 127 3.21 3.10 -17.51
C CYS A 127 4.06 4.33 -17.14
N ALA A 128 3.56 5.51 -17.47
CA ALA A 128 4.14 6.78 -17.11
C ALA A 128 4.08 6.98 -15.59
N GLU A 129 5.11 7.64 -15.09
CA GLU A 129 5.16 8.10 -13.70
C GLU A 129 4.34 9.37 -13.54
N PHE A 130 3.64 9.50 -12.40
CA PHE A 130 3.03 10.77 -12.06
C PHE A 130 4.10 11.72 -11.50
N SER A 131 3.91 13.02 -11.72
CA SER A 131 4.89 14.09 -11.49
C SER A 131 5.45 14.20 -10.06
N ASN A 132 4.82 13.54 -9.08
CA ASN A 132 5.20 13.60 -7.66
C ASN A 132 5.61 12.23 -7.09
N ILE A 133 6.05 11.29 -7.93
CA ILE A 133 6.48 9.96 -7.45
C ILE A 133 7.91 9.95 -6.88
N GLU A 134 8.70 11.00 -7.13
CA GLU A 134 10.07 11.08 -6.61
C GLU A 134 10.10 11.01 -5.08
N GLY A 135 10.88 10.07 -4.54
CA GLY A 135 10.94 9.78 -3.11
C GLY A 135 9.88 8.80 -2.58
N ILE A 136 8.94 8.36 -3.43
CA ILE A 136 7.96 7.34 -3.09
C ILE A 136 8.51 5.95 -3.43
N GLN A 137 8.36 5.01 -2.49
CA GLN A 137 8.77 3.63 -2.73
C GLN A 137 7.91 2.97 -3.82
N GLN A 138 8.57 2.54 -4.89
CA GLN A 138 7.97 1.80 -5.99
C GLN A 138 8.72 0.51 -6.29
N ILE A 139 7.99 -0.49 -6.76
CA ILE A 139 8.53 -1.74 -7.30
C ILE A 139 8.05 -1.85 -8.74
N ARG A 140 8.99 -1.86 -9.69
CA ARG A 140 8.63 -1.96 -11.11
C ARG A 140 8.47 -3.41 -11.53
N PHE A 141 7.42 -3.70 -12.30
CA PHE A 141 7.17 -5.04 -12.81
C PHE A 141 6.98 -5.06 -14.34
N PRO A 142 7.36 -6.15 -15.05
CA PRO A 142 7.14 -6.28 -16.49
C PRO A 142 5.64 -6.28 -16.83
N ARG A 143 5.31 -5.82 -18.04
CA ARG A 143 3.91 -5.72 -18.50
C ARG A 143 3.11 -7.00 -18.24
N GLY A 144 2.03 -6.87 -17.47
CA GLY A 144 1.12 -7.97 -17.13
C GLY A 144 1.67 -9.04 -16.17
N ASN A 145 2.87 -8.89 -15.60
CA ASN A 145 3.49 -9.91 -14.76
C ASN A 145 3.96 -9.36 -13.40
N THR A 146 3.03 -9.23 -12.45
CA THR A 146 3.35 -8.77 -11.08
C THR A 146 4.11 -9.81 -10.26
N LEU A 147 4.10 -11.10 -10.65
CA LEU A 147 4.87 -12.14 -9.94
C LEU A 147 6.37 -12.05 -10.19
N ALA A 148 6.80 -11.35 -11.23
CA ALA A 148 8.22 -11.08 -11.46
C ALA A 148 8.88 -10.36 -10.27
N THR A 149 8.10 -9.69 -9.43
CA THR A 149 8.58 -8.93 -8.28
C THR A 149 8.20 -9.55 -6.93
N ALA A 150 7.90 -10.85 -6.92
CA ALA A 150 7.46 -11.57 -5.72
C ALA A 150 8.50 -11.51 -4.59
N VAL A 151 9.80 -11.50 -4.91
CA VAL A 151 10.90 -11.42 -3.94
C VAL A 151 10.90 -10.05 -3.26
N GLU A 152 10.77 -8.97 -4.05
CA GLU A 152 10.71 -7.60 -3.57
C GLU A 152 9.45 -7.37 -2.73
N ILE A 153 8.30 -7.90 -3.18
CA ILE A 153 7.04 -7.87 -2.43
C ILE A 153 7.21 -8.58 -1.08
N HIS A 154 7.85 -9.75 -1.04
CA HIS A 154 8.14 -10.43 0.22
C HIS A 154 9.07 -9.59 1.11
N GLY A 155 10.13 -9.03 0.54
CA GLY A 155 11.10 -8.21 1.27
C GLY A 155 10.48 -6.96 1.91
N VAL A 156 9.54 -6.28 1.24
CA VAL A 156 8.86 -5.12 1.84
C VAL A 156 7.88 -5.53 2.94
N LEU A 157 7.21 -6.68 2.80
CA LEU A 157 6.33 -7.21 3.84
C LEU A 157 7.14 -7.61 5.10
N GLU A 158 8.25 -8.30 4.90
CA GLU A 158 9.16 -8.73 5.97
C GLU A 158 9.79 -7.54 6.70
N ARG A 159 10.29 -6.55 5.96
CA ARG A 159 10.84 -5.30 6.53
C ARG A 159 9.84 -4.61 7.46
N GLU A 160 8.56 -4.60 7.10
CA GLU A 160 7.49 -3.98 7.90
C GLU A 160 6.89 -4.93 8.96
N GLY A 161 7.49 -6.10 9.16
CA GLY A 161 7.07 -7.06 10.18
C GLY A 161 5.70 -7.69 9.90
N ILE A 162 5.30 -7.82 8.64
CA ILE A 162 4.08 -8.52 8.25
C ILE A 162 4.36 -10.04 8.22
N PRO A 163 3.77 -10.83 9.12
CA PRO A 163 4.08 -12.25 9.22
C PRO A 163 3.52 -13.03 8.03
N THR A 164 4.38 -13.77 7.34
CA THR A 164 4.04 -14.63 6.21
C THR A 164 4.26 -16.10 6.56
N ARG A 165 3.46 -17.01 5.98
CA ARG A 165 3.52 -18.47 6.23
C ARG A 165 4.83 -19.17 5.83
N GLY A 166 5.86 -18.43 5.40
CA GLY A 166 7.19 -18.96 5.09
C GLY A 166 8.33 -18.39 5.97
N GLY A 167 8.03 -17.42 6.84
CA GLY A 167 9.03 -16.71 7.66
C GLY A 167 9.33 -17.32 9.03
N GLU A 168 8.53 -18.27 9.51
CA GLU A 168 8.67 -18.85 10.88
C GLU A 168 9.82 -19.87 11.02
N ASN A 169 10.75 -19.97 10.05
CA ASN A 169 11.80 -20.99 10.06
C ASN A 169 13.23 -20.46 9.80
N ARG A 170 13.52 -19.23 10.24
CA ARG A 170 14.90 -18.78 10.42
C ARG A 170 15.07 -18.28 11.84
N ALA A 171 15.55 -19.21 12.68
CA ALA A 171 16.05 -18.99 14.03
C ALA A 171 17.24 -18.02 14.05
#